data_AF-A0A5E4D1J1-F1
#
_entry.id   AF-A0A5E4D1J1-F1
#
_cell.length_a   1.000
_cell.length_b   1.000
_cell.length_c   1.000
_cell.angle_alpha   90.00
_cell.angle_beta   90.00
_cell.angle_gamma   90.00
#
_symmetry.space_group_name_H-M   'P 1'
#
loop_
_entity.id
_entity.type
_entity.pdbx_description
1 polymer ?
#
loop_
_entity_poly.entity_id
_entity_poly.type
_entity_poly.pdbx_seq_one_letter_code
_entity_poly.pdbx_strand_id
1 'polypeptide(L)'
;FWQENRPDYVNIQLYLSQTDGIQKIIGDKYQALNSRLFIGRPRWKLIFDEIAKCNRGKTVGVFCCGPSSISKTLHKLSNQNNAYGTRFEYNKESFS
;
A
#
# COMPACT_ATOMS: atom_id res chain seq x y z
N PHE A 1 -1.36 18.71 12.59
CA PHE A 1 -1.46 17.35 12.02
C PHE A 1 -1.69 17.30 10.51
N TRP A 2 -2.71 17.93 9.90
CA TRP A 2 -2.81 17.98 8.41
C TRP A 2 -1.87 19.03 7.76
N GLN A 3 -1.42 20.04 8.52
CA GLN A 3 -0.46 21.04 8.03
C GLN A 3 1.01 20.58 8.04
N GLU A 4 1.35 19.58 8.87
CA GLU A 4 2.73 19.08 9.02
C GLU A 4 3.11 18.06 7.95
N ASN A 5 2.12 17.54 7.25
CA ASN A 5 2.31 16.58 6.17
C ASN A 5 2.62 17.28 4.85
N ARG A 6 2.87 18.61 4.80
CA ARG A 6 3.22 19.29 3.55
C ARG A 6 4.74 19.36 3.32
N PRO A 7 5.21 19.04 2.10
CA PRO A 7 4.44 18.43 1.01
C PRO A 7 4.06 16.99 1.38
N ASP A 8 2.86 16.52 0.96
CA ASP A 8 2.27 15.20 1.29
C ASP A 8 3.16 14.05 0.77
N TYR A 9 4.28 13.84 1.47
CA TYR A 9 5.37 12.98 1.06
C TYR A 9 5.04 11.51 1.32
N VAL A 10 4.15 11.24 2.29
CA VAL A 10 3.82 9.90 2.74
C VAL A 10 2.31 9.71 2.90
N ASN A 11 1.76 8.77 2.13
CA ASN A 11 0.43 8.21 2.34
C ASN A 11 0.56 6.84 3.03
N ILE A 12 -0.15 6.63 4.13
CA ILE A 12 -0.13 5.38 4.89
C ILE A 12 -1.53 4.77 4.85
N GLN A 13 -1.62 3.52 4.42
CA GLN A 13 -2.83 2.70 4.45
C GLN A 13 -2.56 1.45 5.28
N LEU A 14 -3.40 1.20 6.28
CA LEU A 14 -3.32 0.06 7.18
C LEU A 14 -4.43 -0.93 6.85
N TYR A 15 -4.10 -2.21 6.69
CA TYR A 15 -5.06 -3.26 6.35
C TYR A 15 -5.13 -4.30 7.45
N LEU A 16 -6.28 -4.39 8.11
CA LEU A 16 -6.52 -5.37 9.15
C LEU A 16 -7.22 -6.61 8.57
N SER A 17 -6.40 -7.63 8.29
CA SER A 17 -6.84 -8.83 7.57
C SER A 17 -7.54 -9.89 8.42
N GLN A 18 -7.47 -9.79 9.76
CA GLN A 18 -8.22 -10.60 10.70
C GLN A 18 -9.09 -9.69 11.55
N THR A 19 -10.37 -10.03 11.70
CA THR A 19 -11.35 -9.17 12.36
C THR A 19 -11.49 -9.44 13.86
N ASP A 20 -10.89 -10.53 14.34
CA ASP A 20 -10.96 -10.93 15.74
C ASP A 20 -10.20 -9.94 16.61
N GLY A 21 -10.86 -9.39 17.62
CA GLY A 21 -10.26 -8.38 18.52
C GLY A 21 -10.17 -6.97 17.95
N ILE A 22 -10.82 -6.68 16.80
CA ILE A 22 -10.92 -5.31 16.24
C ILE A 22 -11.28 -4.26 17.28
N GLN A 23 -12.23 -4.58 18.18
CA GLN A 23 -12.69 -3.67 19.23
C GLN A 23 -11.59 -3.27 20.23
N LYS A 24 -10.49 -4.03 20.35
CA LYS A 24 -9.34 -3.69 21.20
C LYS A 24 -8.32 -2.78 20.51
N ILE A 25 -8.28 -2.77 19.17
CA ILE A 25 -7.34 -1.97 18.36
C ILE A 25 -7.99 -0.64 17.96
N ILE A 26 -9.26 -0.70 17.54
CA ILE A 26 -10.05 0.44 17.13
C ILE A 26 -10.75 0.99 18.38
N GLY A 27 -10.07 1.89 19.07
CA GLY A 27 -10.57 2.58 20.25
C GLY A 27 -9.81 3.88 20.47
N ASP A 28 -10.10 4.58 21.56
CA ASP A 28 -9.57 5.93 21.86
C ASP A 28 -8.03 6.02 21.85
N LYS A 29 -7.35 4.89 22.04
CA LYS A 29 -5.89 4.79 22.05
C LYS A 29 -5.22 5.13 20.71
N TYR A 30 -5.89 4.91 19.58
CA TYR A 30 -5.28 5.07 18.24
C TYR A 30 -6.17 5.85 17.26
N GLN A 31 -6.94 6.83 17.73
CA GLN A 31 -7.87 7.61 16.89
C GLN A 31 -7.22 8.20 15.62
N ALA A 32 -5.94 8.62 15.69
CA ALA A 32 -5.22 9.17 14.56
C ALA A 32 -5.02 8.17 13.38
N LEU A 33 -5.11 6.86 13.64
CA LEU A 33 -4.98 5.81 12.62
C LEU A 33 -6.32 5.42 12.00
N ASN A 34 -7.46 5.81 12.60
CA ASN A 34 -8.78 5.37 12.17
C ASN A 34 -9.09 5.77 10.72
N SER A 35 -8.68 6.97 10.29
CA SER A 35 -8.90 7.42 8.90
C SER A 35 -8.00 6.72 7.87
N ARG A 36 -7.02 5.93 8.32
CA ARG A 36 -6.04 5.21 7.49
C ARG A 36 -6.23 3.70 7.54
N LEU A 37 -7.19 3.22 8.34
CA LEU A 37 -7.42 1.81 8.62
C LEU A 37 -8.55 1.25 7.76
N PHE A 38 -8.25 0.14 7.08
CA PHE A 38 -9.18 -0.60 6.24
C PHE A 38 -9.32 -2.02 6.79
N ILE A 39 -10.56 -2.52 6.84
CA ILE A 39 -10.83 -3.90 7.22
C ILE A 39 -10.74 -4.79 5.99
N GLY A 40 -10.07 -5.93 6.14
CA GLY A 40 -9.84 -6.90 5.08
C GLY A 40 -8.45 -6.81 4.46
N ARG A 41 -8.29 -7.46 3.30
CA ARG A 41 -7.02 -7.51 2.57
C ARG A 41 -6.96 -6.43 1.48
N PRO A 42 -5.77 -5.89 1.17
CA PRO A 42 -5.60 -4.91 0.11
C PRO A 42 -5.97 -5.47 -1.26
N ARG A 43 -6.69 -4.68 -2.05
CA ARG A 43 -7.02 -4.99 -3.45
C ARG A 43 -5.88 -4.50 -4.35
N TRP A 44 -4.76 -5.23 -4.34
CA TRP A 44 -3.51 -4.82 -5.00
C TRP A 44 -3.68 -4.35 -6.45
N LYS A 45 -4.52 -5.01 -7.26
CA LYS A 45 -4.75 -4.60 -8.65
C LYS A 45 -5.32 -3.18 -8.77
N LEU A 46 -6.27 -2.81 -7.89
CA LEU A 46 -6.84 -1.46 -7.90
C LEU A 46 -5.81 -0.42 -7.45
N ILE A 47 -5.06 -0.75 -6.40
CA ILE A 47 -3.99 0.13 -5.89
C ILE A 47 -2.94 0.39 -6.97
N PHE A 48 -2.51 -0.65 -7.70
CA PHE A 48 -1.57 -0.48 -8.83
C PHE A 48 -2.15 0.36 -9.96
N ASP A 49 -3.43 0.18 -10.30
CA ASP A 49 -4.09 0.97 -11.35
C ASP A 49 -4.18 2.45 -10.98
N GLU A 50 -4.54 2.76 -9.73
CA GLU A 50 -4.57 4.12 -9.21
C GLU A 50 -3.16 4.76 -9.19
N ILE A 51 -2.14 4.03 -8.72
CA ILE A 51 -0.76 4.52 -8.72
C ILE A 51 -0.27 4.76 -10.15
N ALA A 52 -0.57 3.87 -11.09
CA ALA A 52 -0.19 4.03 -12.49
C ALA A 52 -0.87 5.27 -13.11
N LYS A 53 -2.18 5.42 -12.89
CA LYS A 53 -2.94 6.57 -13.37
C LYS A 53 -2.36 7.90 -12.87
N CYS A 54 -1.97 7.97 -11.60
CA CYS A 54 -1.38 9.15 -10.98
C CYS A 54 0.09 9.41 -11.38
N ASN A 55 0.79 8.40 -11.92
CA ASN A 55 2.21 8.46 -12.26
C ASN A 55 2.47 8.12 -13.74
N ARG A 56 1.66 8.70 -14.63
CA ARG A 56 1.72 8.44 -16.08
C ARG A 56 3.14 8.64 -16.64
N GLY A 57 3.63 7.65 -17.37
CA GLY A 57 4.95 7.69 -18.03
C GLY A 57 6.16 7.71 -17.08
N LYS A 58 5.95 7.54 -15.77
CA LYS A 58 7.03 7.49 -14.77
C LYS A 58 7.39 6.05 -14.41
N THR A 59 8.54 5.89 -13.77
CA THR A 59 8.93 4.66 -13.08
C THR A 59 8.58 4.76 -11.60
N VAL A 60 7.97 3.70 -11.05
CA VAL A 60 7.58 3.58 -9.64
C VAL A 60 8.24 2.36 -9.02
N GLY A 61 9.01 2.56 -7.95
CA GLY A 61 9.58 1.46 -7.17
C GLY A 61 8.54 0.81 -6.25
N VAL A 62 8.50 -0.52 -6.22
CA VAL A 62 7.64 -1.32 -5.33
C VAL A 62 8.52 -2.17 -4.44
N PHE A 63 8.56 -1.85 -3.15
CA PHE A 63 9.39 -2.54 -2.16
C PHE A 63 8.51 -3.44 -1.28
N CYS A 64 8.92 -4.69 -1.09
CA CYS A 64 8.16 -5.64 -0.28
C CYS A 64 9.06 -6.41 0.69
N CYS A 65 8.77 -6.26 1.99
CA CYS A 65 9.31 -7.08 3.07
C CYS A 65 8.15 -7.76 3.80
N GLY A 66 7.98 -9.07 3.62
CA GLY A 66 6.85 -9.79 4.20
C GLY A 66 6.63 -11.19 3.62
N PRO A 67 5.47 -11.82 3.91
CA PRO A 67 5.17 -13.19 3.48
C PRO A 67 5.33 -13.40 1.98
N SER A 68 5.82 -14.58 1.58
CA SER A 68 6.10 -14.89 0.18
C SER A 68 4.86 -14.82 -0.72
N SER A 69 3.66 -15.05 -0.18
CA SER A 69 2.39 -14.93 -0.93
C SER A 69 2.12 -13.49 -1.39
N ILE A 70 2.39 -12.51 -0.53
CA ILE A 70 2.26 -11.08 -0.87
C ILE A 70 3.35 -10.69 -1.87
N SER A 71 4.60 -11.06 -1.59
CA SER A 71 5.74 -10.81 -2.49
C SER A 71 5.47 -11.30 -3.93
N LYS A 72 4.98 -12.54 -4.10
CA LYS A 72 4.63 -13.10 -5.41
C LYS A 72 3.52 -12.30 -6.12
N THR A 73 2.52 -11.85 -5.36
CA THR A 73 1.41 -11.06 -5.90
C THR A 73 1.89 -9.70 -6.41
N LEU A 74 2.70 -9.00 -5.61
CA LEU A 74 3.25 -7.70 -5.97
C LEU A 74 4.22 -7.81 -7.17
N HIS A 75 5.12 -8.80 -7.15
CA HIS A 75 6.02 -9.05 -8.27
C HIS A 75 5.27 -9.33 -9.58
N LYS A 76 4.19 -10.14 -9.52
CA LYS A 76 3.34 -10.39 -10.70
C LYS A 76 2.71 -9.11 -11.23
N LEU A 77 2.17 -8.27 -10.35
CA LEU A 77 1.50 -7.01 -10.74
C LEU A 77 2.49 -5.97 -11.29
N SER A 78 3.69 -5.88 -10.73
CA SER A 78 4.72 -4.95 -11.24
C SER A 78 5.16 -5.26 -12.67
N ASN A 79 5.11 -6.53 -13.08
CA ASN A 79 5.44 -6.93 -14.45
C ASN A 79 4.26 -6.83 -15.43
N GLN A 80 3.08 -6.37 -14.99
CA GLN A 80 1.94 -6.16 -15.89
C GLN A 80 1.99 -4.80 -16.57
N ASN A 81 1.69 -4.78 -17.87
CA ASN A 81 1.47 -3.54 -18.59
C ASN A 81 0.19 -2.85 -18.09
N ASN A 82 0.21 -1.51 -18.10
CA ASN A 82 -0.93 -0.66 -17.81
C ASN A 82 -1.10 0.38 -18.93
N ALA A 83 -2.30 0.94 -19.05
CA ALA A 83 -2.64 1.90 -20.10
C ALA A 83 -1.94 3.27 -19.95
N TYR A 84 -1.28 3.52 -18.81
CA TYR A 84 -0.70 4.81 -18.47
C TYR A 84 0.81 4.89 -18.77
N GLY A 85 1.42 3.81 -19.26
CA GLY A 85 2.85 3.76 -19.55
C GLY A 85 3.73 3.87 -18.31
N THR A 86 3.18 3.67 -17.11
CA THR A 86 3.94 3.64 -15.86
C THR A 86 4.72 2.33 -15.77
N ARG A 87 6.01 2.38 -15.47
CA ARG A 87 6.84 1.18 -15.23
C ARG A 87 6.93 0.91 -13.74
N PHE A 88 6.61 -0.30 -13.31
CA PHE A 88 6.81 -0.70 -11.91
C PHE A 88 8.07 -1.54 -11.78
N GLU A 89 8.94 -1.17 -10.83
CA GLU A 89 10.18 -1.90 -10.54
C GLU A 89 10.05 -2.56 -9.17
N TYR A 90 9.89 -3.88 -9.16
CA TYR A 90 9.71 -4.64 -7.93
C TYR A 90 11.05 -5.00 -7.28
N ASN A 91 11.18 -4.69 -5.99
CA ASN A 91 12.33 -5.00 -5.16
C ASN A 91 11.87 -5.83 -3.96
N LYS A 92 12.42 -7.04 -3.84
CA LYS A 92 12.23 -7.86 -2.64
C LYS A 92 13.23 -7.39 -1.60
N GLU A 93 12.72 -6.95 -0.47
CA GLU A 93 13.53 -6.50 0.65
C GLU A 93 13.53 -7.54 1.78
N SER A 94 14.62 -7.57 2.54
CA SER A 94 14.74 -8.37 3.76
C SER A 94 15.58 -7.56 4.74
N PHE A 95 14.91 -6.90 5.66
CA PHE A 95 15.55 -6.10 6.70
C PHE A 95 15.71 -6.96 7.95
N SER A 96 16.95 -7.07 8.43
CA SER A 96 17.36 -7.75 9.66
C SER A 96 17.61 -6.75 10.78
#